data_AF-C3X352-F1
#
_entry.id   AF-C3X352-F1
#
_cell.length_a   1.000
_cell.length_b   1.000
_cell.length_c   1.000
_cell.angle_alpha   90.00
_cell.angle_beta   90.00
_cell.angle_gamma   90.00
#
_symmetry.space_group_name_H-M   'P 1'
#
loop_
_entity.id
_entity.type
_entity.pdbx_description
1 polymer ?
#
loop_
_entity_poly.entity_id
_entity_poly.type
_entity_poly.pdbx_seq_one_letter_code
_entity_poly.pdbx_strand_id
1 'polypeptide(L)'
;MSFEKKLKGYRYIATFWGETIQKFAARVMGDAAKWVEIANLNNLMPPYLAAEPDSDRVAAYGDMLMVPAAKSMVTVESDPDAVFGVDILLNRGALLVENGDIKTVSGVKNYVQAIRHRVETDTGELLFHRDYGCRVRSVIGLNNAYSAGMIAGSYIKAAIKSDVRTKNVPSCRVGIAGDVISIDVDAVPVSGRPVQSIAWELK
;
A
#
# COMPACT_ATOMS: atom_id res chain seq x y z
N MET A 1 -29.49 13.85 11.25
CA MET A 1 -28.20 14.35 10.73
C MET A 1 -27.75 13.39 9.64
N SER A 2 -27.86 13.78 8.37
CA SER A 2 -27.50 12.91 7.23
C SER A 2 -26.03 13.13 6.89
N PHE A 3 -25.23 12.07 6.96
CA PHE A 3 -23.83 12.10 6.53
C PHE A 3 -23.78 11.75 5.04
N GLU A 4 -23.86 12.74 4.15
CA GLU A 4 -23.59 12.54 2.73
C GLU A 4 -22.08 12.39 2.49
N LYS A 5 -21.59 11.16 2.61
CA LYS A 5 -20.28 10.79 2.08
C LYS A 5 -20.46 10.55 0.57
N LYS A 6 -19.93 11.45 -0.26
CA LYS A 6 -19.95 11.33 -1.73
C LYS A 6 -19.14 10.09 -2.15
N LEU A 7 -19.79 8.92 -2.23
CA LEU A 7 -19.15 7.67 -2.65
C LEU A 7 -18.95 7.70 -4.19
N LYS A 8 -17.71 7.88 -4.64
CA LYS A 8 -17.35 7.78 -6.06
C LYS A 8 -17.14 6.31 -6.43
N GLY A 9 -18.13 5.73 -7.13
CA GLY A 9 -18.07 4.41 -7.76
C GLY A 9 -19.07 3.43 -7.16
N TYR A 10 -20.08 3.06 -7.94
CA TYR A 10 -21.06 2.02 -7.60
C TYR A 10 -20.96 0.87 -8.60
N ARG A 11 -21.21 -0.35 -8.14
CA ARG A 11 -21.37 -1.52 -9.01
C ARG A 11 -22.68 -2.23 -8.70
N TYR A 12 -23.30 -2.79 -9.73
CA TYR A 12 -24.54 -3.56 -9.63
C TYR A 12 -24.21 -5.05 -9.56
N ILE A 13 -24.73 -5.75 -8.54
CA ILE A 13 -24.51 -7.18 -8.36
C ILE A 13 -25.83 -7.87 -8.05
N ALA A 14 -26.10 -8.99 -8.72
CA ALA A 14 -27.29 -9.80 -8.51
C ALA A 14 -27.27 -10.52 -7.15
N THR A 15 -28.44 -10.57 -6.51
CA THR A 15 -28.70 -11.37 -5.31
C THR A 15 -28.96 -12.83 -5.68
N PHE A 16 -28.66 -13.76 -4.78
CA PHE A 16 -28.98 -15.17 -4.96
C PHE A 16 -30.28 -15.56 -4.23
N TRP A 17 -30.93 -16.64 -4.69
CA TRP A 17 -32.15 -17.15 -4.09
C TRP A 17 -31.91 -17.63 -2.66
N GLY A 18 -32.72 -17.16 -1.71
CA GLY A 18 -32.57 -17.45 -0.28
C GLY A 18 -31.34 -16.81 0.39
N GLU A 19 -30.66 -15.88 -0.29
CA GLU A 19 -29.57 -15.10 0.29
C GLU A 19 -30.13 -14.01 1.20
N THR A 20 -29.53 -13.79 2.37
CA THR A 20 -29.87 -12.64 3.22
C THR A 20 -28.99 -11.45 2.88
N ILE A 21 -29.44 -10.23 3.16
CA ILE A 21 -28.64 -9.02 2.85
C ILE A 21 -27.26 -9.04 3.55
N GLN A 22 -27.14 -9.71 4.69
CA GLN A 22 -25.87 -9.91 5.39
C GLN A 22 -24.94 -10.88 4.65
N LYS A 23 -25.48 -11.98 4.09
CA LYS A 23 -24.72 -12.92 3.26
C LYS A 23 -24.26 -12.25 1.96
N PHE A 24 -25.14 -11.45 1.35
CA PHE A 24 -24.81 -10.63 0.19
C PHE A 24 -23.68 -9.64 0.49
N ALA A 25 -23.74 -8.92 1.63
CA ALA A 25 -22.68 -8.01 2.06
C ALA A 25 -21.35 -8.73 2.31
N ALA A 26 -21.38 -9.88 2.98
CA ALA A 26 -20.18 -10.68 3.21
C ALA A 26 -19.53 -11.14 1.90
N ARG A 27 -20.33 -11.58 0.92
CA ARG A 27 -19.86 -12.02 -0.40
C ARG A 27 -19.28 -10.89 -1.23
N VAL A 28 -19.93 -9.73 -1.22
CA VAL A 28 -19.59 -8.63 -2.11
C VAL A 28 -18.54 -7.69 -1.52
N MET A 29 -18.58 -7.43 -0.23
CA MET A 29 -17.72 -6.46 0.46
C MET A 29 -16.67 -7.11 1.36
N GLY A 30 -16.72 -8.43 1.55
CA GLY A 30 -15.84 -9.18 2.47
C GLY A 30 -16.18 -8.98 3.95
N ASP A 31 -17.26 -8.26 4.25
CA ASP A 31 -17.65 -7.90 5.60
C ASP A 31 -19.18 -7.88 5.72
N ALA A 32 -19.72 -8.78 6.54
CA ALA A 32 -21.15 -8.90 6.76
C ALA A 32 -21.74 -7.64 7.40
N ALA A 33 -21.00 -6.91 8.24
CA ALA A 33 -21.49 -5.76 8.98
C ALA A 33 -21.88 -4.57 8.09
N LYS A 34 -21.39 -4.54 6.84
CA LYS A 34 -21.67 -3.47 5.86
C LYS A 34 -23.01 -3.60 5.17
N TRP A 35 -23.83 -4.57 5.54
CA TRP A 35 -25.19 -4.75 5.01
C TRP A 35 -26.07 -3.51 5.18
N VAL A 36 -25.88 -2.74 6.26
CA VAL A 36 -26.62 -1.50 6.53
C VAL A 36 -26.32 -0.43 5.48
N GLU A 37 -25.06 -0.36 5.02
CA GLU A 37 -24.67 0.56 3.95
C GLU A 37 -25.36 0.21 2.63
N ILE A 38 -25.46 -1.08 2.30
CA ILE A 38 -26.14 -1.57 1.11
C ILE A 38 -27.65 -1.29 1.20
N ALA A 39 -28.26 -1.54 2.35
CA ALA A 39 -29.68 -1.26 2.59
C ALA A 39 -30.00 0.23 2.41
N ASN A 40 -29.22 1.11 3.05
CA ASN A 40 -29.41 2.56 2.91
C ASN A 40 -29.19 3.04 1.47
N LEU A 41 -28.19 2.48 0.79
CA LEU A 41 -27.84 2.87 -0.57
C LEU A 41 -28.94 2.53 -1.59
N ASN A 42 -29.68 1.44 -1.35
CA ASN A 42 -30.78 0.99 -2.20
C ASN A 42 -32.17 1.33 -1.61
N ASN A 43 -32.23 2.14 -0.53
CA ASN A 43 -33.47 2.45 0.20
C ASN A 43 -34.29 1.22 0.62
N LEU A 44 -33.62 0.13 1.01
CA LEU A 44 -34.28 -1.13 1.39
C LEU A 44 -34.79 -1.10 2.83
N MET A 45 -35.95 -1.69 3.09
CA MET A 45 -36.53 -1.90 4.41
C MET A 45 -36.64 -3.41 4.72
N PRO A 46 -36.59 -3.82 6.01
CA PRO A 46 -36.82 -5.22 6.39
C PRO A 46 -38.13 -5.73 5.78
N PRO A 47 -38.17 -6.94 5.17
CA PRO A 47 -37.18 -8.03 5.20
C PRO A 47 -35.97 -7.91 4.24
N TYR A 48 -35.78 -6.77 3.58
CA TYR A 48 -34.69 -6.42 2.65
C TYR A 48 -34.61 -7.25 1.36
N LEU A 49 -34.63 -8.58 1.46
CA LEU A 49 -34.69 -9.54 0.36
C LEU A 49 -35.86 -10.50 0.56
N ALA A 50 -36.68 -10.67 -0.48
CA ALA A 50 -37.81 -11.59 -0.46
C ALA A 50 -38.00 -12.27 -1.82
N ALA A 51 -38.67 -13.43 -1.83
CA ALA A 51 -39.04 -14.09 -3.09
C ALA A 51 -40.16 -13.32 -3.81
N GLU A 52 -41.08 -12.78 -3.04
CA GLU A 52 -42.18 -11.95 -3.48
C GLU A 52 -42.08 -10.63 -2.69
N PRO A 53 -41.50 -9.57 -3.28
CA PRO A 53 -41.38 -8.30 -2.60
C PRO A 53 -42.76 -7.65 -2.45
N ASP A 54 -43.13 -7.30 -1.22
CA ASP A 54 -44.39 -6.62 -0.89
C ASP A 54 -44.34 -5.10 -1.15
N SER A 55 -43.16 -4.57 -1.53
CA SER A 55 -42.98 -3.17 -1.89
C SER A 55 -41.69 -2.95 -2.69
N ASP A 56 -41.60 -1.81 -3.38
CA ASP A 56 -40.38 -1.33 -4.07
C ASP A 56 -39.18 -1.12 -3.14
N ARG A 57 -39.37 -1.23 -1.82
CA ARG A 57 -38.32 -1.13 -0.78
C ARG A 57 -37.82 -2.51 -0.33
N VAL A 58 -38.26 -3.59 -0.96
CA VAL A 58 -37.77 -4.95 -0.75
C VAL A 58 -37.28 -5.46 -2.10
N ALA A 59 -36.03 -5.88 -2.19
CA ALA A 59 -35.50 -6.39 -3.45
C ALA A 59 -35.87 -7.87 -3.62
N ALA A 60 -36.22 -8.27 -4.85
CA ALA A 60 -36.46 -9.66 -5.17
C ALA A 60 -35.15 -10.45 -5.24
N TYR A 61 -35.22 -11.75 -5.04
CA TYR A 61 -34.10 -12.63 -5.35
C TYR A 61 -33.80 -12.60 -6.86
N GLY A 62 -32.55 -12.28 -7.22
CA GLY A 62 -32.11 -12.10 -8.61
C GLY A 62 -31.97 -10.63 -9.03
N ASP A 63 -32.49 -9.69 -8.23
CA ASP A 63 -32.37 -8.27 -8.53
C ASP A 63 -30.94 -7.77 -8.36
N MET A 64 -30.61 -6.74 -9.16
CA MET A 64 -29.32 -6.07 -9.10
C MET A 64 -29.32 -5.01 -8.00
N LEU A 65 -28.58 -5.27 -6.92
CA LEU A 65 -28.36 -4.28 -5.87
C LEU A 65 -27.14 -3.41 -6.17
N MET A 66 -27.29 -2.12 -5.88
CA MET A 66 -26.20 -1.16 -5.92
C MET A 66 -25.29 -1.38 -4.70
N VAL A 67 -24.00 -1.59 -4.93
CA VAL A 67 -23.01 -1.78 -3.86
C VAL A 67 -21.87 -0.76 -4.04
N PRO A 68 -21.37 -0.14 -2.96
CA PRO A 68 -20.19 0.70 -3.04
C PRO A 68 -19.01 -0.10 -3.62
N ALA A 69 -18.37 0.41 -4.67
CA ALA A 69 -17.17 -0.22 -5.19
C ALA A 69 -16.06 -0.12 -4.14
N ALA A 70 -15.61 -1.24 -3.59
CA ALA A 70 -14.43 -1.28 -2.75
C ALA A 70 -13.23 -0.89 -3.62
N LYS A 71 -12.72 0.31 -3.36
CA LYS A 71 -11.72 1.05 -4.16
C LYS A 71 -12.34 1.72 -5.38
N SER A 72 -12.53 3.03 -5.29
CA SER A 72 -12.23 3.87 -6.44
C SER A 72 -10.82 3.49 -6.87
N MET A 73 -10.67 2.81 -8.00
CA MET A 73 -9.44 2.95 -8.76
C MET A 73 -9.43 4.43 -9.11
N VAL A 74 -8.72 5.22 -8.30
CA VAL A 74 -8.38 6.58 -8.70
C VAL A 74 -7.56 6.36 -9.96
N THR A 75 -8.17 6.59 -11.12
CA THR A 75 -7.40 6.85 -12.32
C THR A 75 -6.60 8.10 -11.97
N VAL A 76 -5.33 7.90 -11.63
CA VAL A 76 -4.39 8.97 -11.29
C VAL A 76 -4.13 9.70 -12.59
N GLU A 77 -5.04 10.60 -12.95
CA GLU A 77 -4.97 11.38 -14.19
C GLU A 77 -4.41 12.79 -13.97
N SER A 78 -3.81 13.09 -12.81
CA SER A 78 -3.23 14.42 -12.58
C SER A 78 -1.74 14.46 -12.23
N ASP A 79 -1.14 13.44 -11.61
CA ASP A 79 0.33 13.33 -11.49
C ASP A 79 0.70 11.93 -10.98
N PRO A 80 1.43 11.09 -11.73
CA PRO A 80 1.93 9.80 -11.27
C PRO A 80 2.74 9.91 -9.97
N ASP A 81 3.35 11.07 -9.71
CA ASP A 81 4.23 11.31 -8.57
C ASP A 81 3.46 11.71 -7.29
N ALA A 82 2.20 12.14 -7.40
CA ALA A 82 1.37 12.49 -6.24
C ALA A 82 1.12 11.29 -5.30
N VAL A 83 1.19 10.07 -5.83
CA VAL A 83 1.04 8.82 -5.05
C VAL A 83 2.10 8.71 -3.95
N PHE A 84 3.30 9.24 -4.19
CA PHE A 84 4.42 9.14 -3.25
C PHE A 84 4.39 10.22 -2.17
N GLY A 85 3.46 11.16 -2.25
CA GLY A 85 3.32 12.25 -1.28
C GLY A 85 4.51 13.19 -1.24
N VAL A 86 4.50 14.04 -0.21
CA VAL A 86 5.55 15.03 0.08
C VAL A 86 6.00 14.80 1.52
N ASP A 87 7.31 14.84 1.75
CA ASP A 87 7.92 14.76 3.07
C ASP A 87 9.06 15.77 3.19
N ILE A 88 9.66 15.90 4.36
CA ILE A 88 10.81 16.75 4.61
C ILE A 88 12.07 16.13 4.00
N LEU A 89 12.83 16.91 3.24
CA LEU A 89 14.11 16.48 2.69
C LEU A 89 15.15 16.41 3.81
N LEU A 90 15.71 15.23 4.00
CA LEU A 90 16.80 14.98 4.93
C LEU A 90 18.10 14.72 4.17
N ASN A 91 19.19 15.34 4.60
CA ASN A 91 20.53 15.08 4.08
C ASN A 91 21.41 14.55 5.21
N ARG A 92 21.69 13.24 5.20
CA ARG A 92 22.45 12.55 6.26
C ARG A 92 21.89 12.82 7.67
N GLY A 93 20.57 12.83 7.80
CA GLY A 93 19.87 13.12 9.06
C GLY A 93 19.72 14.61 9.40
N ALA A 94 20.33 15.52 8.64
CA ALA A 94 20.13 16.96 8.83
C ALA A 94 18.94 17.48 8.02
N LEU A 95 18.14 18.34 8.65
CA LEU A 95 17.11 19.12 7.99
C LEU A 95 17.76 20.17 7.09
N LEU A 96 17.30 20.26 5.85
CA LEU A 96 17.73 21.33 4.95
C LEU A 96 16.71 22.48 4.99
N VAL A 97 17.23 23.70 5.06
CA VAL A 97 16.43 24.94 5.02
C VAL A 97 16.78 25.67 3.74
N GLU A 98 15.75 26.09 3.00
CA GLU A 98 15.88 26.88 1.77
C GLU A 98 14.89 28.04 1.83
N ASN A 99 15.35 29.26 1.57
CA ASN A 99 14.55 30.48 1.65
C ASN A 99 13.84 30.71 3.01
N GLY A 100 14.43 30.23 4.10
CA GLY A 100 13.87 30.40 5.44
C GLY A 100 12.77 29.39 5.81
N ASP A 101 12.51 28.39 4.97
CA ASP A 101 11.57 27.30 5.23
C ASP A 101 12.24 25.91 5.08
N ILE A 102 11.62 24.88 5.64
CA ILE A 102 12.09 23.50 5.56
C ILE A 102 11.94 23.00 4.13
N LYS A 103 13.04 22.48 3.58
CA LYS A 103 13.04 21.92 2.23
C LYS A 103 12.26 20.61 2.22
N THR A 104 11.32 20.49 1.29
CA THR A 104 10.51 19.28 1.10
C THR A 104 10.98 18.48 -0.10
N VAL A 105 10.74 17.18 -0.07
CA VAL A 105 10.91 16.24 -1.17
C VAL A 105 9.56 15.65 -1.57
N SER A 106 9.30 15.56 -2.87
CA SER A 106 8.06 15.00 -3.42
C SER A 106 8.34 13.88 -4.42
N GLY A 107 7.32 13.07 -4.69
CA GLY A 107 7.35 12.09 -5.77
C GLY A 107 8.32 10.93 -5.52
N VAL A 108 8.93 10.43 -6.59
CA VAL A 108 9.88 9.30 -6.54
C VAL A 108 11.05 9.57 -5.60
N LYS A 109 11.51 10.82 -5.49
CA LYS A 109 12.61 11.18 -4.59
C LYS A 109 12.24 10.97 -3.12
N ASN A 110 10.98 11.24 -2.75
CA ASN A 110 10.47 10.96 -1.41
C ASN A 110 10.49 9.46 -1.10
N TYR A 111 10.03 8.65 -2.05
CA TYR A 111 10.06 7.20 -1.91
C TYR A 111 11.48 6.65 -1.76
N VAL A 112 12.44 7.11 -2.58
CA VAL A 112 13.84 6.70 -2.47
C VAL A 112 14.44 7.10 -1.11
N GLN A 113 14.14 8.31 -0.64
CA GLN A 113 14.57 8.76 0.69
C GLN A 113 13.99 7.88 1.81
N ALA A 114 12.68 7.58 1.76
CA ALA A 114 12.03 6.74 2.76
C ALA A 114 12.62 5.32 2.83
N ILE A 115 12.89 4.71 1.67
CA ILE A 115 13.55 3.40 1.62
C ILE A 115 14.97 3.50 2.17
N ARG A 116 15.73 4.54 1.80
CA ARG A 116 17.09 4.73 2.29
C ARG A 116 17.12 4.80 3.81
N HIS A 117 16.24 5.61 4.42
CA HIS A 117 16.14 5.69 5.88
C HIS A 117 15.79 4.34 6.52
N ARG A 118 14.87 3.58 5.92
CA ARG A 118 14.53 2.24 6.43
C ARG A 118 15.69 1.27 6.34
N VAL A 119 16.47 1.30 5.25
CA VAL A 119 17.64 0.42 5.08
C VAL A 119 18.79 0.82 6.00
N GLU A 120 18.95 2.12 6.28
CA GLU A 120 19.99 2.64 7.17
C GLU A 120 19.66 2.46 8.66
N THR A 121 18.39 2.35 9.03
CA THR A 121 17.97 2.14 10.43
C THR A 121 18.06 0.66 10.79
N ASP A 122 18.66 0.31 11.92
CA ASP A 122 18.72 -1.08 12.37
C ASP A 122 17.37 -1.56 12.90
N THR A 123 17.03 -2.82 12.63
CA THR A 123 15.79 -3.41 13.18
C THR A 123 15.83 -3.40 14.71
N GLY A 124 14.86 -2.72 15.33
CA GLY A 124 14.78 -2.57 16.78
C GLY A 124 15.40 -1.29 17.35
N GLU A 125 16.02 -0.44 16.51
CA GLU A 125 16.57 0.86 16.92
C GLU A 125 15.46 1.83 17.38
N LEU A 126 14.29 1.77 16.74
CA LEU A 126 13.10 2.51 17.14
C LEU A 126 12.31 1.72 18.19
N LEU A 127 12.37 2.15 19.45
CA LEU A 127 11.72 1.47 20.58
C LEU A 127 10.21 1.23 20.38
N PHE A 128 9.52 2.21 19.80
CA PHE A 128 8.08 2.16 19.52
C PHE A 128 7.73 1.49 18.19
N HIS A 129 8.72 1.25 17.33
CA HIS A 129 8.55 0.66 16.01
C HIS A 129 9.65 -0.38 15.74
N ARG A 130 9.66 -1.45 16.55
CA ARG A 130 10.71 -2.49 16.49
C ARG A 130 10.78 -3.22 15.15
N ASP A 131 9.68 -3.27 14.42
CA ASP A 131 9.60 -3.88 13.09
C ASP A 131 10.17 -2.98 11.97
N TYR A 132 10.43 -1.70 12.27
CA TYR A 132 11.04 -0.79 11.32
C TYR A 132 12.57 -0.99 11.29
N GLY A 133 13.13 -0.92 10.08
CA GLY A 133 14.57 -0.99 9.84
C GLY A 133 14.96 -2.13 8.91
N CYS A 134 16.26 -2.39 8.83
CA CYS A 134 16.86 -3.47 8.07
C CYS A 134 18.06 -4.04 8.83
N ARG A 135 18.27 -5.36 8.78
CA ARG A 135 19.42 -6.02 9.41
C ARG A 135 20.64 -6.05 8.50
N VAL A 136 20.76 -5.11 7.57
CA VAL A 136 21.86 -5.13 6.59
C VAL A 136 23.22 -4.92 7.26
N ARG A 137 23.28 -4.16 8.35
CA ARG A 137 24.54 -3.92 9.08
C ARG A 137 25.07 -5.15 9.81
N SER A 138 24.21 -6.11 10.18
CA SER A 138 24.67 -7.36 10.81
C SER A 138 25.44 -8.28 9.86
N VAL A 139 25.44 -7.95 8.56
CA VAL A 139 26.14 -8.69 7.51
C VAL A 139 27.57 -8.17 7.33
N ILE A 140 27.85 -6.94 7.79
CA ILE A 140 29.18 -6.33 7.72
C ILE A 140 30.13 -7.12 8.63
N GLY A 141 31.31 -7.48 8.10
CA GLY A 141 32.32 -8.27 8.81
C GLY A 141 32.17 -9.79 8.69
N LEU A 142 31.22 -10.30 7.90
CA LEU A 142 31.17 -11.72 7.56
C LEU A 142 32.28 -12.10 6.56
N ASN A 143 33.06 -13.14 6.88
CA ASN A 143 34.21 -13.58 6.08
C ASN A 143 33.86 -14.09 4.67
N ASN A 144 32.59 -14.40 4.40
CA ASN A 144 32.15 -14.90 3.10
C ASN A 144 31.35 -13.82 2.37
N ALA A 145 32.02 -13.03 1.54
CA ALA A 145 31.43 -11.92 0.79
C ALA A 145 30.24 -12.33 -0.08
N TYR A 146 30.25 -13.55 -0.64
CA TYR A 146 29.15 -14.03 -1.48
C TYR A 146 27.91 -14.36 -0.65
N SER A 147 28.06 -15.16 0.40
CA SER A 147 26.95 -15.47 1.30
C SER A 147 26.44 -14.21 2.00
N ALA A 148 27.34 -13.33 2.43
CA ALA A 148 27.02 -12.03 2.99
C ALA A 148 26.19 -11.19 2.01
N GLY A 149 26.64 -11.06 0.76
CA GLY A 149 25.92 -10.32 -0.27
C GLY A 149 24.51 -10.87 -0.54
N MET A 150 24.34 -12.18 -0.58
CA MET A 150 23.02 -12.81 -0.74
C MET A 150 22.11 -12.55 0.47
N ILE A 151 22.63 -12.62 1.69
CA ILE A 151 21.89 -12.32 2.92
C ILE A 151 21.48 -10.83 2.93
N ALA A 152 22.42 -9.92 2.66
CA ALA A 152 22.15 -8.49 2.58
C ALA A 152 21.11 -8.15 1.52
N GLY A 153 21.21 -8.75 0.32
CA GLY A 153 20.21 -8.59 -0.72
C GLY A 153 18.83 -9.07 -0.28
N SER A 154 18.75 -10.16 0.47
CA SER A 154 17.48 -10.65 1.02
C SER A 154 16.87 -9.69 2.05
N TYR A 155 17.67 -9.09 2.94
CA TYR A 155 17.21 -8.14 3.93
C TYR A 155 16.76 -6.83 3.30
N ILE A 156 17.52 -6.29 2.34
CA ILE A 156 17.12 -5.08 1.60
C ILE A 156 15.81 -5.34 0.84
N LYS A 157 15.68 -6.50 0.16
CA LYS A 157 14.45 -6.87 -0.54
C LYS A 157 13.26 -6.96 0.42
N ALA A 158 13.44 -7.51 1.62
CA ALA A 158 12.41 -7.56 2.64
C ALA A 158 12.02 -6.15 3.13
N ALA A 159 13.01 -5.29 3.40
CA ALA A 159 12.78 -3.92 3.86
C ALA A 159 12.00 -3.07 2.83
N ILE A 160 12.30 -3.24 1.54
CA ILE A 160 11.59 -2.55 0.44
C ILE A 160 10.15 -3.07 0.31
N LYS A 161 9.93 -4.39 0.45
CA LYS A 161 8.59 -5.01 0.41
C LYS A 161 7.70 -4.63 1.59
N SER A 162 8.29 -4.30 2.74
CA SER A 162 7.54 -3.82 3.90
C SER A 162 6.94 -2.43 3.70
N ASP A 163 7.35 -1.70 2.66
CA ASP A 163 6.72 -0.41 2.33
C ASP A 163 5.40 -0.61 1.58
N VAL A 164 4.32 0.01 2.09
CA VAL A 164 2.98 -0.05 1.49
C VAL A 164 2.94 0.52 0.06
N ARG A 165 3.89 1.39 -0.30
CA ARG A 165 3.97 2.00 -1.65
C ARG A 165 4.62 1.06 -2.66
N THR A 166 5.36 0.05 -2.21
CA THR A 166 6.00 -0.96 -3.05
C THR A 166 5.00 -2.07 -3.42
N LYS A 167 4.83 -2.35 -4.70
CA LYS A 167 4.05 -3.50 -5.17
C LYS A 167 4.90 -4.75 -5.32
N ASN A 168 6.06 -4.59 -5.95
CA ASN A 168 6.95 -5.71 -6.24
C ASN A 168 8.41 -5.27 -6.34
N VAL A 169 9.33 -6.21 -6.11
CA VAL A 169 10.77 -6.05 -6.26
C VAL A 169 11.27 -7.11 -7.23
N PRO A 170 11.24 -6.84 -8.55
CA PRO A 170 11.56 -7.81 -9.59
C PRO A 170 13.02 -8.27 -9.59
N SER A 171 13.98 -7.37 -9.33
CA SER A 171 15.40 -7.67 -9.41
C SER A 171 16.13 -7.21 -8.14
N CYS A 172 17.14 -7.96 -7.74
CA CYS A 172 18.13 -7.58 -6.73
C CYS A 172 19.46 -8.14 -7.23
N ARG A 173 20.36 -7.27 -7.65
CA ARG A 173 21.69 -7.62 -8.12
C ARG A 173 22.69 -7.29 -7.02
N VAL A 174 23.60 -8.20 -6.78
CA VAL A 174 24.66 -8.05 -5.79
C VAL A 174 25.99 -8.07 -6.54
N GLY A 175 26.74 -6.99 -6.44
CA GLY A 175 28.12 -6.88 -6.89
C GLY A 175 29.07 -6.98 -5.70
N ILE A 176 30.24 -7.58 -5.92
CA ILE A 176 31.29 -7.69 -4.92
C ILE A 176 32.56 -7.16 -5.57
N ALA A 177 33.14 -6.11 -4.98
CA ALA A 177 34.37 -5.49 -5.43
C ALA A 177 35.33 -5.34 -4.25
N GLY A 178 36.22 -6.33 -4.08
CA GLY A 178 37.08 -6.42 -2.88
C GLY A 178 36.23 -6.59 -1.62
N ASP A 179 36.36 -5.65 -0.68
CA ASP A 179 35.63 -5.62 0.58
C ASP A 179 34.29 -4.87 0.50
N VAL A 180 33.94 -4.34 -0.68
CA VAL A 180 32.69 -3.58 -0.87
C VAL A 180 31.63 -4.50 -1.49
N ILE A 181 30.48 -4.57 -0.82
CA ILE A 181 29.27 -5.21 -1.37
C ILE A 181 28.38 -4.11 -1.93
N SER A 182 28.16 -4.12 -3.24
CA SER A 182 27.19 -3.26 -3.91
C SER A 182 25.88 -4.02 -4.13
N ILE A 183 24.75 -3.38 -3.87
CA ILE A 183 23.43 -3.98 -4.05
C ILE A 183 22.56 -3.02 -4.85
N ASP A 184 22.12 -3.46 -6.02
CA ASP A 184 21.23 -2.74 -6.92
C ASP A 184 19.86 -3.41 -6.94
N VAL A 185 18.81 -2.66 -6.60
CA VAL A 185 17.44 -3.17 -6.55
C VAL A 185 16.53 -2.34 -7.45
N ASP A 186 15.75 -3.02 -8.30
CA ASP A 186 14.65 -2.39 -9.03
C ASP A 186 13.35 -2.60 -8.25
N ALA A 187 12.61 -1.52 -8.00
CA ALA A 187 11.36 -1.55 -7.27
C ALA A 187 10.19 -1.00 -8.12
N VAL A 188 9.10 -1.75 -8.14
CA VAL A 188 7.86 -1.37 -8.83
C VAL A 188 6.84 -0.92 -7.79
N PRO A 189 6.41 0.36 -7.81
CA PRO A 189 5.40 0.86 -6.91
C PRO A 189 3.98 0.41 -7.29
N VAL A 190 3.02 0.54 -6.37
CA VAL A 190 1.60 0.16 -6.57
C VAL A 190 0.92 0.99 -7.65
N SER A 191 1.29 2.27 -7.74
CA SER A 191 0.85 3.22 -8.76
C SER A 191 1.95 4.27 -8.96
N GLY A 192 2.15 4.75 -10.19
CA GLY A 192 3.18 5.74 -10.53
C GLY A 192 4.27 5.20 -11.46
N ARG A 193 5.35 5.97 -11.64
CA ARG A 193 6.51 5.56 -12.47
C ARG A 193 7.34 4.49 -11.76
N PRO A 194 7.85 3.47 -12.47
CA PRO A 194 8.77 2.51 -11.88
C PRO A 194 10.07 3.21 -11.46
N VAL A 195 10.60 2.85 -10.29
CA VAL A 195 11.88 3.37 -9.81
C VAL A 195 12.96 2.41 -10.28
N GLN A 196 13.74 2.86 -11.26
CA GLN A 196 14.85 2.09 -11.80
C GLN A 196 16.09 2.32 -10.93
N SER A 197 16.66 1.21 -10.45
CA SER A 197 17.91 1.11 -9.69
C SER A 197 18.05 2.00 -8.44
N ILE A 198 17.89 1.39 -7.27
CA ILE A 198 18.40 1.94 -6.01
C ILE A 198 19.66 1.17 -5.64
N ALA A 199 20.79 1.88 -5.59
CA ALA A 199 22.10 1.31 -5.28
C ALA A 199 22.49 1.59 -3.82
N TRP A 200 23.01 0.56 -3.14
CA TRP A 200 23.66 0.67 -1.84
C TRP A 200 25.08 0.12 -1.90
N GLU A 201 26.00 0.80 -1.23
CA GLU A 201 27.35 0.31 -0.97
C GLU A 201 27.46 0.01 0.53
N LEU A 202 27.79 -1.22 0.87
CA LEU A 202 28.15 -1.62 2.23
C LEU A 202 29.68 -1.60 2.33
N LYS A 203 30.19 -0.85 3.30
CA LYS A 203 31.61 -0.71 3.63
C LYS A 203 31.83 -1.12 5.08
#